data_AF-A0A453DSW0-F1
#
_entry.id   AF-A0A453DSW0-F1
#
_cell.length_a   1.000
_cell.length_b   1.000
_cell.length_c   1.000
_cell.angle_alpha   90.00
_cell.angle_beta   90.00
_cell.angle_gamma   90.00
#
_symmetry.space_group_name_H-M   'P 1'
#
loop_
_entity.id
_entity.type
_entity.pdbx_description
1 polymer ?
#
loop_
_entity_poly.entity_id
_entity_poly.type
_entity_poly.pdbx_seq_one_letter_code
_entity_poly.pdbx_strand_id
1 'polypeptide(L)' 'GDAGVVAAAKKGEEEERPWKCCDFALCTRSFPPLCRCMDKVEQCAATCESCEPATSDSSHRVCNDWYHGFPG' A
#
# COMPACT_ATOMS: atom_id res chain seq x y z
N GLY A 1 35.98 8.14 3.30
CA GLY A 1 35.07 7.06 3.67
C GLY A 1 34.17 7.60 4.73
N ASP A 2 32.87 7.62 4.48
CA ASP A 2 31.89 7.92 5.50
C ASP A 2 30.68 7.01 5.26
N ALA A 3 30.26 6.37 6.33
CA ALA A 3 29.57 5.11 6.33
C ALA A 3 28.08 5.28 5.99
N GLY A 4 27.60 4.45 5.05
CA GLY A 4 26.18 4.33 4.74
C GLY A 4 25.39 3.94 5.97
N VAL A 5 24.43 4.80 6.35
CA VAL A 5 23.34 4.44 7.25
C VAL A 5 22.31 3.65 6.44
N VAL A 6 22.61 2.38 6.18
CA VAL A 6 21.58 1.41 5.79
C VAL A 6 20.73 1.15 7.03
N ALA A 7 19.65 1.92 7.17
CA ALA A 7 18.56 1.57 8.06
C ALA A 7 17.92 0.29 7.50
N ALA A 8 18.46 -0.85 7.90
CA ALA A 8 17.83 -2.14 7.71
C ALA A 8 16.55 -2.13 8.54
N ALA A 9 15.44 -1.74 7.90
CA ALA A 9 14.11 -1.89 8.44
C ALA A 9 13.92 -3.38 8.74
N LYS A 10 13.77 -3.66 10.03
CA LYS A 10 13.50 -4.98 10.57
C LYS A 10 12.24 -5.50 9.87
N LYS A 11 12.33 -6.71 9.31
CA LYS A 11 11.22 -7.58 8.92
C LYS A 11 10.42 -7.94 10.18
N GLY A 12 9.74 -6.97 10.75
CA GLY A 12 8.70 -7.19 11.74
C GLY A 12 7.41 -7.25 10.95
N GLU A 13 6.80 -8.43 10.87
CA GLU A 13 5.41 -8.64 10.45
C GLU A 13 4.91 -7.59 9.44
N GLU A 14 5.45 -7.68 8.23
CA GLU A 14 4.80 -7.09 7.08
C GLU A 14 3.50 -7.88 6.94
N GLU A 15 2.43 -7.44 7.60
CA GLU A 15 1.08 -7.82 7.22
C GLU A 15 1.04 -7.75 5.69
N GLU A 16 0.67 -8.85 5.03
CA GLU A 16 0.91 -8.99 3.61
C GLU A 16 0.24 -7.83 2.88
N ARG A 17 1.04 -7.00 2.21
CA ARG A 17 0.58 -5.72 1.67
C ARG A 17 -0.66 -5.96 0.79
N PRO A 18 -1.72 -5.14 0.90
CA PRO A 18 -2.96 -5.34 0.13
C PRO A 18 -2.80 -5.13 -1.39
N TRP A 19 -1.61 -4.72 -1.84
CA TRP A 19 -1.27 -4.47 -3.24
C TRP A 19 0.17 -4.92 -3.54
N LYS A 20 0.43 -5.29 -4.81
CA LYS A 20 1.77 -5.65 -5.28
C LYS A 20 2.65 -4.43 -5.57
N CYS A 21 2.04 -3.37 -6.08
CA CYS A 21 2.62 -2.07 -6.39
C CYS A 21 1.58 -0.99 -6.15
N CYS A 22 1.99 0.26 -5.96
CA CYS A 22 1.07 1.38 -5.81
C CYS A 22 1.65 2.65 -6.43
N ASP A 23 1.02 3.16 -7.49
CA ASP A 23 1.40 4.43 -8.13
C ASP A 23 0.84 5.62 -7.35
N PHE A 24 -0.39 5.49 -6.83
CA PHE A 24 -1.11 6.52 -6.09
C PHE A 24 -1.34 6.12 -4.63
N ALA A 25 -0.31 6.28 -3.80
CA ALA A 25 -0.40 6.01 -2.36
C ALA A 25 -0.86 7.25 -1.56
N LEU A 26 -1.89 7.06 -0.74
CA LEU A 26 -2.30 8.03 0.28
C LEU A 26 -1.75 7.60 1.64
N CYS A 27 -0.79 8.35 2.18
CA CYS A 27 -0.11 7.98 3.43
C CYS A 27 -0.17 9.09 4.49
N THR A 28 -0.21 8.70 5.76
CA THR A 28 0.01 9.61 6.90
C THR A 28 1.47 10.08 6.95
N ARG A 29 1.72 11.21 7.62
CA ARG A 29 3.08 11.73 7.88
C ARG A 29 3.69 11.15 9.17
N SER A 30 3.62 9.84 9.36
CA SER A 30 4.19 9.10 10.50
C SER A 30 5.29 8.12 10.07
N PHE A 31 6.01 7.52 11.03
CA PHE A 31 7.03 6.49 10.77
C PHE A 31 6.82 5.25 11.66
N PRO A 32 6.41 4.09 11.11
CA PRO A 32 6.00 3.90 9.72
C PRO A 32 4.69 4.65 9.39
N PRO A 33 4.41 4.91 8.10
CA PRO A 33 3.16 5.53 7.68
C PRO A 33 2.00 4.52 7.75
N LEU A 34 0.78 5.03 7.85
CA LEU A 34 -0.43 4.30 7.51
C LEU A 34 -0.81 4.70 6.08
N CYS A 35 -0.84 3.75 5.16
CA CYS A 35 -1.02 3.98 3.74
C CYS A 35 -2.25 3.25 3.20
N ARG A 36 -2.87 3.81 2.17
CA ARG A 36 -3.89 3.16 1.35
C ARG A 36 -3.56 3.38 -0.12
N CYS A 37 -3.70 2.35 -0.94
CA CYS A 37 -3.48 2.49 -2.37
C CYS A 37 -4.76 2.93 -3.09
N MET A 38 -4.66 3.97 -3.91
CA MET A 38 -5.78 4.54 -4.65
C MET A 38 -5.77 4.13 -6.14
N ASP A 39 -4.90 3.18 -6.50
CA ASP A 39 -4.81 2.67 -7.86
C ASP A 39 -6.13 2.03 -8.27
N LYS A 40 -6.54 2.37 -9.49
CA LYS A 40 -7.67 1.74 -10.17
C LYS A 40 -7.14 0.53 -10.92
N VAL A 41 -7.58 -0.65 -10.52
CA VAL A 41 -7.15 -1.93 -11.08
C VAL A 41 -8.35 -2.69 -11.62
N GLU A 42 -8.14 -3.54 -12.61
CA GLU A 42 -9.20 -4.45 -13.08
C GLU A 42 -9.58 -5.47 -12.00
N GLN A 43 -8.59 -5.94 -11.23
CA GLN A 43 -8.74 -6.86 -10.10
C GLN A 43 -7.78 -6.50 -8.97
N CYS A 44 -8.27 -6.52 -7.73
CA CYS A 44 -7.41 -6.32 -6.55
C CYS A 44 -6.50 -7.54 -6.32
N ALA A 45 -5.43 -7.33 -5.56
CA ALA A 45 -4.61 -8.44 -5.10
C ALA A 45 -5.42 -9.36 -4.15
N ALA A 46 -5.00 -10.63 -4.05
CA ALA A 46 -5.65 -11.59 -3.16
C ALA A 46 -5.53 -11.22 -1.67
N THR A 47 -4.58 -10.36 -1.34
CA THR A 47 -4.33 -9.81 -0.01
C THR A 47 -5.20 -8.60 0.32
N CYS A 48 -5.96 -8.08 -0.65
CA CYS A 48 -6.92 -7.02 -0.41
C CYS A 48 -8.25 -7.60 0.09
N GLU A 49 -8.65 -7.23 1.30
CA GLU A 49 -9.92 -7.62 1.91
C GLU A 49 -11.09 -6.76 1.40
N SER A 50 -10.89 -5.45 1.22
CA SER A 50 -11.93 -4.51 0.79
C SER A 50 -11.71 -4.01 -0.65
N CYS A 51 -12.12 -4.85 -1.62
CA CYS A 51 -12.00 -4.56 -3.05
C CYS A 51 -13.31 -4.05 -3.67
N GLU A 52 -13.47 -2.72 -3.74
CA GLU A 52 -14.73 -2.07 -4.16
C GLU A 52 -14.62 -1.41 -5.54
N PRO A 53 -15.73 -1.26 -6.29
CA PRO A 53 -15.73 -0.50 -7.54
C PRO A 53 -15.29 0.96 -7.34
N ALA A 54 -14.53 1.52 -8.30
CA ALA A 54 -14.11 2.91 -8.22
C ALA A 54 -15.32 3.84 -8.39
N THR A 55 -15.41 4.88 -7.57
CA THR A 55 -16.56 5.81 -7.55
C THR A 55 -16.79 6.54 -8.87
N SER A 56 -15.72 6.81 -9.62
CA SER A 56 -15.78 7.46 -10.93
C SER A 56 -16.01 6.48 -12.09
N ASP A 57 -15.75 5.19 -11.88
CA ASP A 57 -15.73 4.18 -12.93
C ASP A 57 -15.91 2.78 -12.34
N SER A 58 -17.11 2.23 -12.50
CA SER A 58 -17.45 0.91 -11.98
C SER A 58 -16.77 -0.26 -12.71
N SER A 59 -16.08 0.01 -13.83
CA SER A 59 -15.30 -1.03 -14.54
C SER A 59 -13.96 -1.33 -13.86
N HIS A 60 -13.48 -0.40 -13.01
CA HIS A 60 -12.28 -0.58 -12.21
C HIS A 60 -12.62 -0.74 -10.73
N ARG A 61 -11.68 -1.31 -9.98
CA ARG A 61 -11.75 -1.50 -8.54
C ARG A 61 -10.62 -0.77 -7.85
N VAL A 62 -10.83 -0.45 -6.58
CA VAL A 62 -9.85 0.15 -5.69
C VAL A 62 -9.80 -0.67 -4.41
N CYS A 63 -8.59 -0.95 -3.93
CA CYS A 63 -8.40 -1.58 -2.63
C CYS A 63 -8.54 -0.52 -1.53
N ASN A 64 -9.49 -0.70 -0.61
CA ASN A 64 -9.74 0.27 0.46
C ASN A 64 -8.99 -0.01 1.76
N ASP A 65 -8.18 -1.06 1.78
CA ASP A 65 -7.45 -1.49 2.96
C ASP A 65 -6.38 -0.47 3.35
N TRP A 66 -6.26 -0.26 4.65
CA TRP A 66 -5.18 0.53 5.23
C TRP A 66 -4.06 -0.39 5.68
N TYR A 67 -2.86 -0.09 5.24
CA TYR A 67 -1.66 -0.84 5.54
C TYR A 67 -0.72 0.00 6.41
N HIS A 68 -0.30 -0.52 7.56
CA HIS A 68 0.66 0.14 8.44
C HIS A 68 2.10 -0.16 8.01
N GLY A 69 2.55 0.52 6.96
CA GLY A 69 3.89 0.39 6.42
C GLY A 69 4.08 1.23 5.17
N PHE A 70 5.29 1.20 4.62
CA PHE A 70 5.60 1.92 3.38
C PHE A 70 4.87 1.27 2.18
N PRO A 71 4.34 2.07 1.24
CA PRO A 71 3.49 1.56 0.18
C PRO A 71 4.27 0.82 -0.93
N GLY A 72 5.58 1.02 -1.00
CA GLY A 72 6.48 0.62 -2.11
C GLY A 72 7.92 0.76 -1.69
#